data_AF-A0A661URQ5-F1
#
_entry.id   AF-A0A661URQ5-F1
#
_cell.length_a   1.000
_cell.length_b   1.000
_cell.length_c   1.000
_cell.angle_alpha   90.00
_cell.angle_beta   90.00
_cell.angle_gamma   90.00
#
_symmetry.space_group_name_H-M   'P 1'
#
loop_
_entity.id
_entity.type
_entity.pdbx_description
1 polymer ?
#
loop_
_entity_poly.entity_id
_entity_poly.type
_entity_poly.pdbx_seq_one_letter_code
_entity_poly.pdbx_strand_id
1 'polypeptide(L)'
;MQFGFLTLLVISIAQVAYWITDHVAYTRSVHSQLAGLFEADARAVAAVYANSPETLEELLPHLDISPEDCTASVNTAVADMIANEASSRINRSVWEGSFFLLVLLGGLTVLTRTIRHDAELRARQQNFLAAVSHEVKSPLASMRLSAATLLLRVGDADIQRLANRILDDGERLLRMVDNLLDTTRLEEGR
;
A
#
# COMPACT_ATOMS: atom_id res chain seq x y z
N MET A 1 15.69 -3.83 3.41
CA MET A 1 14.24 -3.53 3.60
C MET A 1 13.53 -3.22 2.28
N GLN A 2 14.11 -2.41 1.39
CA GLN A 2 13.50 -2.00 0.10
C GLN A 2 13.18 -3.17 -0.86
N PHE A 3 14.03 -4.19 -0.91
CA PHE A 3 13.81 -5.37 -1.75
C PHE A 3 12.53 -6.13 -1.39
N GLY A 4 12.19 -6.29 -0.10
CA GLY A 4 10.99 -7.02 0.31
C GLY A 4 9.68 -6.32 -0.12
N PHE A 5 9.66 -4.99 -0.05
CA PHE A 5 8.53 -4.19 -0.53
C PHE A 5 8.37 -4.30 -2.05
N LEU A 6 9.50 -4.23 -2.78
CA LEU A 6 9.50 -4.29 -4.24
C LEU A 6 9.05 -5.67 -4.73
N THR A 7 9.43 -6.75 -4.04
CA THR A 7 8.95 -8.10 -4.33
C THR A 7 7.44 -8.22 -4.09
N LEU A 8 6.92 -7.69 -2.98
CA LEU A 8 5.48 -7.70 -2.69
C LEU A 8 4.68 -6.86 -3.71
N LEU A 9 5.21 -5.71 -4.11
CA LEU A 9 4.61 -4.86 -5.14
C LEU A 9 4.54 -5.58 -6.49
N VAL A 10 5.63 -6.20 -6.93
CA VAL A 10 5.69 -6.92 -8.21
C VAL A 10 4.74 -8.12 -8.21
N ILE A 11 4.67 -8.88 -7.12
CA ILE A 11 3.72 -9.98 -6.97
C ILE A 11 2.28 -9.47 -7.06
N SER A 12 1.97 -8.35 -6.39
CA SER A 12 0.65 -7.72 -6.44
C SER A 12 0.26 -7.27 -7.86
N ILE A 13 1.19 -6.64 -8.61
CA ILE A 13 0.96 -6.22 -10.00
C ILE A 13 0.68 -7.42 -10.90
N ALA A 14 1.48 -8.50 -10.79
CA ALA A 14 1.30 -9.71 -11.57
C ALA A 14 -0.07 -10.36 -11.31
N GLN A 15 -0.55 -10.32 -10.07
CA GLN A 15 -1.84 -10.87 -9.67
C GLN A 15 -3.03 -10.05 -10.18
N VAL A 16 -2.94 -8.71 -10.13
CA VAL A 16 -3.97 -7.83 -10.73
C VAL A 16 -4.04 -8.02 -12.24
N ALA A 17 -2.89 -8.14 -12.91
CA ALA A 17 -2.84 -8.41 -14.34
C ALA A 17 -3.46 -9.77 -14.71
N TYR A 18 -3.21 -10.80 -13.89
CA TYR A 18 -3.86 -12.11 -14.05
C TYR A 18 -5.38 -12.02 -13.87
N TRP A 19 -5.85 -11.31 -12.84
CA TRP A 19 -7.28 -11.12 -12.57
C TRP A 19 -8.01 -10.36 -13.70
N ILE A 20 -7.42 -9.28 -14.21
CA ILE A 20 -7.97 -8.53 -15.36
C ILE A 20 -8.13 -9.46 -16.57
N THR A 21 -7.15 -10.33 -16.80
CA THR A 21 -7.16 -11.27 -17.92
C THR A 21 -8.27 -12.33 -17.76
N ASP A 22 -8.44 -12.87 -16.56
CA ASP A 22 -9.49 -13.87 -16.25
C ASP A 22 -10.91 -13.27 -16.33
N HIS A 23 -11.10 -12.06 -15.80
CA HIS A 23 -12.39 -11.37 -15.81
C HIS A 23 -12.85 -10.98 -17.23
N VAL A 24 -11.90 -10.62 -18.11
CA VAL A 24 -12.15 -10.33 -19.53
C VAL A 24 -12.43 -11.62 -20.32
N ALA A 25 -11.76 -12.73 -19.99
CA ALA A 25 -12.04 -14.03 -20.60
C ALA A 25 -13.44 -14.56 -20.24
N TYR A 26 -13.86 -14.35 -18.99
CA TYR A 26 -15.18 -14.76 -18.49
C TYR A 26 -16.35 -13.99 -19.13
N THR A 27 -16.19 -12.69 -19.37
CA THR A 27 -17.25 -11.88 -20.01
C THR A 27 -17.57 -12.38 -21.42
N ARG A 28 -16.61 -13.05 -22.09
CA ARG A 28 -16.83 -13.65 -23.42
C ARG A 28 -17.58 -14.98 -23.39
N SER A 29 -17.52 -15.75 -22.30
CA SER A 29 -18.17 -17.07 -22.23
C SER A 29 -19.68 -16.99 -21.95
N VAL A 30 -20.12 -15.98 -21.20
CA VAL A 30 -21.54 -15.80 -20.84
C VAL A 30 -22.38 -15.40 -22.05
N HIS A 31 -21.84 -14.60 -22.96
CA HIS A 31 -22.58 -14.12 -24.13
C HIS A 31 -22.77 -15.20 -25.21
N SER A 32 -21.80 -16.11 -25.37
CA SER A 32 -21.87 -17.17 -26.39
C SER A 32 -22.83 -18.30 -26.01
N GLN A 33 -22.95 -18.63 -24.72
CA GLN A 33 -23.89 -19.65 -24.26
C GLN A 33 -25.35 -19.17 -24.29
N LEU A 34 -25.61 -17.91 -23.96
CA LEU A 34 -26.94 -17.32 -24.06
C LEU A 34 -27.43 -17.30 -25.53
N ALA A 35 -26.57 -16.88 -26.46
CA ALA A 35 -26.93 -16.78 -27.87
C ALA A 35 -27.28 -18.14 -28.51
N GLY A 36 -26.55 -19.21 -28.15
CA GLY A 36 -26.81 -20.55 -28.66
C GLY A 36 -28.16 -21.13 -28.21
N LEU A 37 -28.58 -20.82 -26.98
CA LEU A 37 -29.87 -21.27 -26.45
C LEU A 37 -31.04 -20.52 -27.11
N PHE A 38 -30.95 -19.19 -27.25
CA PHE A 38 -32.00 -18.40 -27.90
C PHE A 38 -32.18 -18.73 -29.40
N GLU A 39 -31.09 -19.12 -30.09
CA GLU A 39 -31.18 -19.48 -31.51
C GLU A 39 -31.77 -20.88 -31.72
N ALA A 40 -31.53 -21.81 -30.80
CA ALA A 40 -32.16 -23.13 -30.80
C ALA A 40 -33.67 -23.03 -30.55
N ASP A 41 -34.07 -22.21 -29.57
CA ASP A 41 -35.48 -21.97 -29.24
C ASP A 41 -36.22 -21.24 -30.38
N ALA A 42 -35.59 -20.24 -31.01
CA ALA A 42 -36.19 -19.53 -32.15
C ALA A 42 -36.45 -20.45 -33.36
N ARG A 43 -35.58 -21.44 -33.62
CA ARG A 43 -35.80 -22.43 -34.68
C ARG A 43 -36.91 -23.42 -34.34
N ALA A 44 -37.01 -23.84 -33.07
CA ALA A 44 -38.07 -24.74 -32.63
C ALA A 44 -39.46 -24.06 -32.74
N VAL A 45 -39.58 -22.80 -32.31
CA VAL A 45 -40.82 -22.02 -32.43
C VAL A 45 -41.21 -21.81 -33.90
N ALA A 46 -40.23 -21.52 -34.78
CA ALA A 46 -40.47 -21.38 -36.21
C ALA A 46 -40.91 -22.69 -36.88
N ALA A 47 -40.39 -23.84 -36.44
CA ALA A 47 -40.75 -25.16 -36.96
C ALA A 47 -42.16 -25.60 -36.52
N VAL A 48 -42.55 -25.27 -35.28
CA VAL A 48 -43.88 -25.59 -34.73
C VAL A 48 -44.97 -24.75 -35.39
N TYR A 49 -44.72 -23.47 -35.66
CA TYR A 49 -45.67 -22.61 -36.41
C TYR A 49 -45.85 -23.10 -37.86
N ALA A 50 -44.88 -23.84 -38.40
CA ALA A 50 -44.86 -24.21 -39.80
C ALA A 50 -45.71 -25.43 -40.14
N ASN A 51 -45.90 -26.47 -39.31
CA ASN A 51 -46.66 -27.65 -39.78
C ASN A 51 -47.30 -28.68 -38.82
N SER A 52 -47.00 -28.86 -37.52
CA SER A 52 -47.75 -29.82 -36.65
C SER A 52 -47.38 -29.75 -35.15
N PRO A 53 -48.35 -29.92 -34.22
CA PRO A 53 -48.13 -29.83 -32.76
C PRO A 53 -47.57 -31.10 -32.10
N GLU A 54 -47.60 -32.27 -32.76
CA GLU A 54 -47.22 -33.56 -32.15
C GLU A 54 -45.70 -33.74 -31.96
N THR A 55 -44.86 -32.89 -32.58
CA THR A 55 -43.38 -32.96 -32.48
C THR A 55 -42.77 -32.11 -31.36
N LEU A 56 -43.59 -31.39 -30.58
CA LEU A 56 -43.13 -30.48 -29.52
C LEU A 56 -42.45 -31.22 -28.35
N GLU A 57 -42.96 -32.40 -28.01
CA GLU A 57 -42.55 -33.18 -26.84
C GLU A 57 -41.19 -33.86 -27.04
N GLU A 58 -40.85 -34.19 -28.30
CA GLU A 58 -39.58 -34.83 -28.66
C GLU A 58 -38.44 -33.80 -28.86
N LEU A 59 -38.78 -32.54 -29.17
CA LEU A 59 -37.80 -31.49 -29.49
C LEU A 59 -37.40 -30.60 -28.29
N LEU A 60 -38.23 -30.52 -27.24
CA LEU A 60 -38.00 -29.67 -26.06
C LEU A 60 -37.94 -30.47 -24.74
N PRO A 61 -36.91 -31.29 -24.52
CA PRO A 61 -36.81 -32.17 -23.33
C PRO A 61 -36.58 -31.43 -22.00
N HIS A 62 -36.47 -30.10 -22.02
CA HIS A 62 -36.12 -29.26 -20.86
C HIS A 62 -37.30 -28.41 -20.33
N LEU A 63 -38.48 -28.56 -20.92
CA LEU A 63 -39.73 -27.91 -20.51
C LEU A 63 -40.77 -28.98 -20.20
N ASP A 64 -41.36 -28.92 -19.01
CA ASP A 64 -42.48 -29.80 -18.67
C ASP A 64 -43.77 -29.04 -19.02
N ILE A 65 -44.49 -29.54 -20.03
CA ILE A 65 -45.71 -28.91 -20.54
C ILE A 65 -46.86 -29.82 -20.12
N SER A 66 -47.58 -29.42 -19.05
CA SER A 66 -48.77 -30.14 -18.62
C SER A 66 -49.94 -29.80 -19.57
N PRO A 67 -50.55 -30.78 -20.27
CA PRO A 67 -51.53 -30.51 -21.33
C PRO A 67 -52.88 -29.98 -20.83
N GLU A 68 -53.15 -29.97 -19.53
CA GLU A 68 -54.47 -29.61 -18.99
C GLU A 68 -54.62 -28.11 -18.68
N ASP A 69 -53.53 -27.36 -18.46
CA ASP A 69 -53.60 -25.95 -17.97
C ASP A 69 -52.85 -24.90 -18.84
N CYS A 70 -52.23 -25.29 -19.97
CA CYS A 70 -51.50 -24.37 -20.85
C CYS A 70 -50.46 -23.46 -20.15
N THR A 71 -49.78 -23.95 -19.12
CA THR A 71 -48.67 -23.23 -18.48
C THR A 71 -47.38 -24.03 -18.59
N ALA A 72 -46.41 -23.46 -19.31
CA ALA A 72 -45.06 -23.99 -19.41
C ALA A 72 -44.29 -23.67 -18.12
N SER A 73 -43.81 -24.70 -17.42
CA SER A 73 -42.99 -24.53 -16.22
C SER A 73 -41.56 -25.01 -16.49
N VAL A 74 -40.59 -24.18 -16.09
CA VAL A 74 -39.16 -24.47 -16.24
C VAL A 74 -38.79 -25.63 -15.30
N ASN A 75 -38.11 -26.63 -15.86
CA ASN A 75 -37.58 -27.79 -15.13
C ASN A 75 -36.66 -27.33 -13.98
N THR A 76 -36.98 -27.73 -12.75
CA THR A 76 -36.27 -27.36 -11.51
C THR A 76 -34.79 -27.78 -11.52
N ALA A 77 -34.38 -28.69 -12.40
CA ALA A 77 -32.99 -29.06 -12.61
C ALA A 77 -32.12 -27.89 -13.12
N VAL A 78 -32.69 -26.95 -13.89
CA VAL A 78 -31.98 -25.74 -14.34
C VAL A 78 -31.86 -24.71 -13.20
N ALA A 79 -32.87 -24.64 -12.33
CA ALA A 79 -32.85 -23.78 -11.15
C ALA A 79 -31.79 -24.23 -10.13
N ASP A 80 -31.61 -25.54 -9.94
CA ASP A 80 -30.57 -26.10 -9.08
C ASP A 80 -29.16 -25.94 -9.67
N MET A 81 -29.01 -25.97 -11.00
CA MET A 81 -27.74 -25.68 -11.67
C MET A 81 -27.30 -24.21 -11.46
N ILE A 82 -28.25 -23.27 -11.54
CA ILE A 82 -28.01 -21.84 -11.24
C ILE A 82 -27.70 -21.62 -9.74
N ALA A 83 -28.36 -22.34 -8.84
CA ALA A 83 -28.13 -22.23 -7.40
C ALA A 83 -26.74 -22.77 -6.99
N ASN A 84 -26.28 -23.84 -7.62
CA ASN A 84 -24.95 -24.42 -7.37
C ASN A 84 -23.84 -23.54 -7.97
N GLU A 85 -24.08 -22.90 -9.12
CA GLU A 85 -23.18 -21.89 -9.70
C GLU A 85 -23.12 -20.61 -8.88
N ALA A 86 -24.18 -20.26 -8.14
CA ALA A 86 -24.20 -19.11 -7.25
C ALA A 86 -23.28 -19.26 -6.02
N SER A 87 -23.10 -20.50 -5.53
CA SER A 87 -22.23 -20.78 -4.37
C SER A 87 -20.73 -20.62 -4.69
N SER A 88 -20.33 -20.91 -5.93
CA SER A 88 -18.99 -20.63 -6.46
C SER A 88 -18.65 -19.13 -6.53
N ARG A 89 -19.68 -18.26 -6.59
CA ARG A 89 -19.53 -16.81 -6.77
C ARG A 89 -19.11 -16.07 -5.50
N ILE A 90 -19.57 -16.49 -4.31
CA ILE A 90 -19.25 -15.79 -3.06
C ILE A 90 -17.84 -16.11 -2.59
N ASN A 91 -17.40 -17.36 -2.72
CA ASN A 91 -16.06 -17.75 -2.29
C ASN A 91 -15.00 -16.95 -3.08
N ARG A 92 -15.18 -16.77 -4.40
CA ARG A 92 -14.24 -15.99 -5.23
C ARG A 92 -14.14 -14.52 -4.79
N SER A 93 -15.27 -13.85 -4.54
CA SER A 93 -15.27 -12.44 -4.13
C SER A 93 -14.77 -12.21 -2.71
N VAL A 94 -14.98 -13.17 -1.79
CA VAL A 94 -14.46 -13.10 -0.42
C VAL A 94 -12.93 -13.22 -0.42
N TRP A 95 -12.38 -14.10 -1.26
CA TRP A 95 -10.93 -14.24 -1.43
C TRP A 95 -10.29 -12.97 -2.04
N GLU A 96 -10.97 -12.30 -2.97
CA GLU A 96 -10.52 -11.01 -3.54
C GLU A 96 -10.48 -9.87 -2.52
N GLY A 97 -11.56 -9.68 -1.75
CA GLY A 97 -11.63 -8.63 -0.74
C GLY A 97 -10.59 -8.83 0.37
N SER A 98 -10.42 -10.09 0.81
CA SER A 98 -9.42 -10.46 1.80
C SER A 98 -7.99 -10.18 1.31
N PHE A 99 -7.69 -10.44 0.04
CA PHE A 99 -6.38 -10.18 -0.53
C PHE A 99 -6.06 -8.68 -0.64
N PHE A 100 -7.00 -7.88 -1.17
CA PHE A 100 -6.81 -6.42 -1.26
C PHE A 100 -6.62 -5.80 0.13
N LEU A 101 -7.37 -6.29 1.12
CA LEU A 101 -7.23 -5.88 2.51
C LEU A 101 -5.85 -6.21 3.07
N LEU A 102 -5.31 -7.40 2.81
CA LEU A 102 -3.97 -7.80 3.26
C LEU A 102 -2.86 -6.92 2.65
N VAL A 103 -2.94 -6.61 1.35
CA VAL A 103 -1.97 -5.73 0.69
C VAL A 103 -2.04 -4.30 1.26
N LEU A 104 -3.25 -3.77 1.46
CA LEU A 104 -3.45 -2.44 2.05
C LEU A 104 -2.90 -2.36 3.48
N LEU A 105 -3.18 -3.38 4.31
CA LEU A 105 -2.62 -3.49 5.66
C LEU A 105 -1.10 -3.63 5.65
N GLY A 106 -0.55 -4.39 4.69
CA GLY A 106 0.89 -4.52 4.48
C GLY A 106 1.54 -3.18 4.13
N GLY A 107 0.97 -2.44 3.18
CA GLY A 107 1.42 -1.11 2.79
C GLY A 107 1.37 -0.11 3.95
N LEU A 108 0.27 -0.09 4.70
CA LEU A 108 0.11 0.76 5.88
C LEU A 108 1.13 0.41 6.98
N THR A 109 1.41 -0.89 7.19
CA THR A 109 2.40 -1.35 8.16
C THR A 109 3.81 -0.92 7.78
N VAL A 110 4.19 -1.02 6.50
CA VAL A 110 5.50 -0.58 6.02
C VAL A 110 5.64 0.94 6.14
N LEU A 111 4.63 1.70 5.70
CA LEU A 111 4.63 3.16 5.78
C LEU A 111 4.81 3.62 7.23
N THR A 112 4.01 3.07 8.15
CA THR A 112 4.10 3.42 9.57
C THR A 112 5.43 2.99 10.20
N ARG A 113 5.99 1.84 9.81
CA ARG A 113 7.35 1.43 10.25
C ARG A 113 8.43 2.37 9.74
N THR A 114 8.40 2.77 8.48
CA THR A 114 9.37 3.69 7.91
C THR A 114 9.30 5.04 8.62
N ILE A 115 8.10 5.61 8.79
CA ILE A 115 7.92 6.89 9.49
C ILE A 115 8.45 6.81 10.94
N ARG A 116 8.14 5.72 11.67
CA ARG A 116 8.65 5.53 13.03
C ARG A 116 10.17 5.40 13.06
N HIS A 117 10.75 4.68 12.12
CA HIS A 117 12.19 4.49 12.06
C HIS A 117 12.93 5.80 11.78
N ASP A 118 12.43 6.60 10.85
CA ASP A 118 12.99 7.92 10.55
C ASP A 118 12.86 8.87 11.74
N ALA A 119 11.72 8.86 12.43
CA ALA A 119 11.50 9.66 13.63
C ALA A 119 12.46 9.26 14.78
N GLU A 120 12.65 7.96 15.01
CA GLU A 120 13.60 7.47 16.02
C GLU A 120 15.04 7.87 15.69
N LEU A 121 15.44 7.80 14.41
CA LEU A 121 16.78 8.19 13.99
C LEU A 121 17.03 9.68 14.21
N ARG A 122 16.07 10.54 13.83
CA ARG A 122 16.14 11.98 14.06
C ARG A 122 16.26 12.32 15.55
N ALA A 123 15.41 11.71 16.38
CA ALA A 123 15.46 11.91 17.83
C ALA A 123 16.82 11.49 18.43
N ARG A 124 17.43 10.39 17.95
CA ARG A 124 18.77 9.97 18.39
C ARG A 124 19.86 10.95 17.95
N GLN A 125 19.81 11.43 16.71
CA GLN A 125 20.77 12.42 16.20
C GLN A 125 20.71 13.71 17.02
N GLN A 126 19.52 14.20 17.34
CA GLN A 126 19.37 15.39 18.18
C GLN A 126 19.90 15.19 19.59
N ASN A 127 19.52 14.09 20.26
CA ASN A 127 20.01 13.78 21.60
C ASN A 127 21.53 13.68 21.62
N PHE A 128 22.12 13.07 20.59
CA PHE A 128 23.57 13.00 20.43
C PHE A 128 24.18 14.40 20.27
N LEU A 129 23.66 15.24 19.37
CA LEU A 129 24.17 16.59 19.16
C LEU A 129 24.04 17.46 20.42
N ALA A 130 22.93 17.36 21.14
CA ALA A 130 22.73 18.07 22.40
C ALA A 130 23.75 17.62 23.46
N ALA A 131 23.94 16.31 23.62
CA ALA A 131 24.92 15.76 24.56
C ALA A 131 26.36 16.20 24.21
N VAL A 132 26.76 16.06 22.94
CA VAL A 132 28.09 16.49 22.47
C VAL A 132 28.28 17.99 22.69
N SER A 133 27.28 18.83 22.41
CA SER A 133 27.36 20.27 22.68
C SER A 133 27.62 20.56 24.15
N HIS A 134 26.90 19.90 25.06
CA HIS A 134 27.12 20.04 26.50
C HIS A 134 28.53 19.60 26.92
N GLU A 135 29.00 18.47 26.39
CA GLU A 135 30.34 17.97 26.66
C GLU A 135 31.44 18.82 26.06
N VAL A 136 31.19 19.55 24.96
CA VAL A 136 32.16 20.47 24.33
C VAL A 136 32.19 21.84 25.02
N LYS A 137 31.05 22.33 25.55
CA LYS A 137 30.98 23.62 26.26
C LYS A 137 31.88 23.66 27.49
N SER A 138 31.96 22.56 28.24
CA SER A 138 32.78 22.45 29.46
C SER A 138 34.31 22.59 29.20
N PRO A 139 34.94 21.78 28.32
CA PRO A 139 36.37 21.93 28.00
C PRO A 139 36.67 23.26 27.33
N LEU A 140 35.75 23.81 26.52
CA LEU A 140 35.92 25.12 25.91
C LEU A 140 35.92 26.24 26.96
N ALA A 141 35.06 26.15 27.99
CA ALA A 141 35.10 27.08 29.12
C ALA A 141 36.45 26.99 29.87
N SER A 142 36.98 25.79 30.07
CA SER A 142 38.30 25.57 30.69
C SER A 142 39.45 26.16 29.85
N MET A 143 39.42 25.99 28.53
CA MET A 143 40.40 26.61 27.62
C MET A 143 40.34 28.14 27.67
N ARG A 144 39.13 28.72 27.67
CA ARG A 144 38.96 30.17 27.79
C ARG A 144 39.46 30.71 29.12
N LEU A 145 39.19 30.01 30.23
CA LEU A 145 39.70 30.39 31.55
C LEU A 145 41.24 30.38 31.58
N SER A 146 41.85 29.37 30.96
CA SER A 146 43.31 29.26 30.84
C SER A 146 43.90 30.42 30.03
N ALA A 147 43.29 30.75 28.88
CA ALA A 147 43.70 31.88 28.06
C ALA A 147 43.51 33.23 28.78
N ALA A 148 42.40 33.43 29.48
CA ALA A 148 42.17 34.63 30.29
C ALA A 148 43.20 34.78 31.42
N THR A 149 43.59 33.66 32.05
CA THR A 149 44.65 33.67 33.08
C THR A 149 46.00 34.06 32.50
N LEU A 150 46.33 33.63 31.27
CA LEU A 150 47.55 34.05 30.57
C LEU A 150 47.56 35.56 30.32
N LEU A 151 46.43 36.14 29.89
CA LEU A 151 46.31 37.60 29.71
C LEU A 151 46.52 38.39 31.00
N LEU A 152 46.07 37.86 32.14
CA LEU A 152 46.20 38.51 33.45
C LEU A 152 47.60 38.38 34.04
N ARG A 153 48.31 37.28 33.79
CA ARG A 153 49.57 36.95 34.47
C ARG A 153 50.83 37.15 33.63
N VAL A 154 50.71 37.22 32.31
CA VAL A 154 51.86 37.28 31.40
C VAL A 154 51.84 38.63 30.66
N GLY A 155 52.94 39.38 30.79
CA GLY A 155 53.14 40.68 30.14
C GLY A 155 53.78 40.60 28.74
N ASP A 156 54.09 39.40 28.26
CA ASP A 156 54.65 39.19 26.93
C ASP A 156 53.60 39.44 25.83
N ALA A 157 53.93 40.32 24.89
CA ALA A 157 53.00 40.78 23.87
C ALA A 157 52.58 39.68 22.88
N ASP A 158 53.45 38.70 22.59
CA ASP A 158 53.13 37.61 21.68
C ASP A 158 52.22 36.59 22.36
N ILE A 159 52.46 36.29 23.65
CA ILE A 159 51.57 35.44 24.45
C ILE A 159 50.19 36.07 24.59
N GLN A 160 50.11 37.39 24.80
CA GLN A 160 48.81 38.07 24.88
C GLN A 160 48.06 38.05 23.53
N ARG A 161 48.74 38.21 22.41
CA ARG A 161 48.11 38.06 21.07
C ARG A 161 47.57 36.65 20.86
N LEU A 162 48.32 35.63 21.25
CA LEU A 162 47.90 34.24 21.13
C LEU A 162 46.70 33.91 22.04
N ALA A 163 46.73 34.37 23.29
CA ALA A 163 45.63 34.18 24.23
C ALA A 163 44.33 34.85 23.76
N ASN A 164 44.41 36.06 23.19
CA ASN A 164 43.25 36.71 22.57
C ASN A 164 42.70 35.91 21.39
N ARG A 165 43.56 35.38 20.50
CA ARG A 165 43.10 34.50 19.40
C ARG A 165 42.36 33.26 19.90
N ILE A 166 42.86 32.60 20.95
CA ILE A 166 42.20 31.43 21.54
C ILE A 166 40.81 31.80 22.08
N LEU A 167 40.67 32.97 22.69
CA LEU A 167 39.37 33.46 23.18
C LEU A 167 38.38 33.71 22.02
N ASP A 168 38.83 34.39 20.96
CA ASP A 168 38.01 34.69 19.79
C ASP A 168 37.56 33.41 19.05
N ASP A 169 38.49 32.47 18.85
CA ASP A 169 38.20 31.18 18.22
C ASP A 169 37.25 30.34 19.07
N GLY A 170 37.43 30.34 20.39
CA GLY A 170 36.53 29.66 21.32
C GLY A 170 35.11 30.23 21.26
N GLU A 171 34.96 31.55 21.19
CA GLU A 171 33.65 32.19 21.06
C GLU A 171 32.98 31.89 19.72
N ARG A 172 33.77 31.86 18.64
CA ARG A 172 33.28 31.50 17.31
C ARG A 172 32.83 30.05 17.23
N LEU A 173 33.55 29.12 17.85
CA LEU A 173 33.16 27.71 17.97
C LEU A 173 31.85 27.56 18.74
N LEU A 174 31.71 28.26 19.87
CA LEU A 174 30.50 28.18 20.68
C LEU A 174 29.26 28.62 19.88
N ARG A 175 29.36 29.75 19.16
CA ARG A 175 28.30 30.22 18.26
C ARG A 175 27.98 29.22 17.15
N MET A 176 28.99 28.56 16.56
CA MET A 176 28.77 27.57 15.52
C MET A 176 28.02 26.35 16.04
N VAL A 177 28.37 25.88 17.25
CA VAL A 177 27.69 24.76 17.90
C VAL A 177 26.25 25.13 18.24
N ASP A 178 26.01 26.32 18.80
CA ASP A 178 24.67 26.79 19.14
C ASP A 178 23.79 26.94 17.88
N ASN A 179 24.32 27.53 16.80
CA ASN A 179 23.60 27.65 15.53
C ASN A 179 23.25 26.28 14.91
N LEU A 180 24.13 25.29 15.04
CA LEU A 180 23.88 23.94 14.54
C LEU A 180 22.73 23.29 15.32
N LEU A 181 22.73 23.39 16.65
CA LEU A 181 21.65 22.90 17.50
C LEU A 181 20.32 23.58 17.16
N ASP A 182 20.32 24.90 17.01
CA ASP A 182 19.10 25.65 16.69
C ASP A 182 18.55 25.27 15.31
N THR A 183 19.42 25.06 14.31
CA THR A 183 19.03 24.56 12.99
C THR A 183 18.36 23.18 13.10
N THR A 184 18.97 22.26 13.86
CA THR A 184 18.41 20.90 14.03
C THR A 184 17.08 20.88 14.79
N ARG A 185 16.83 21.85 15.68
CA ARG A 185 15.55 22.01 16.37
C ARG A 185 14.47 22.60 15.46
N LEU A 186 14.83 23.53 14.58
CA LEU A 186 13.91 24.17 13.65
C LEU A 186 13.43 23.22 12.55
N GLU A 187 14.28 22.31 12.08
CA GLU A 187 13.92 21.28 11.09
C GLU A 187 12.87 20.28 11.59
N GLU A 188 12.68 20.13 12.90
CA GLU A 188 11.66 19.24 13.48
C GLU A 188 10.31 19.93 13.76
N GLY A 189 10.31 21.26 13.90
CA GLY A 189 9.08 22.03 14.16
C GLY A 189 8.20 22.22 12.92
N ARG A 190 8.61 21.73 11.74
CA ARG A 190 7.87 21.80 10.46
C ARG A 190 7.50 20.41 9.97
#